data_AF-A0A533I947-F1
#
_entry.id   AF-A0A533I947-F1
#
_cell.length_a   1.000
_cell.length_b   1.000
_cell.length_c   1.000
_cell.angle_alpha   90.00
_cell.angle_beta   90.00
_cell.angle_gamma   90.00
#
_symmetry.space_group_name_H-M   'P 1'
#
loop_
_entity.id
_entity.type
_entity.pdbx_description
1 polymer ?
#
loop_
_entity_poly.entity_id
_entity_poly.type
_entity_poly.pdbx_seq_one_letter_code
_entity_poly.pdbx_strand_id
1 'polypeptide(L)'
;MRVSLRAPSFEDVDKVTRCMQDAETVRWLSSIPVPYSREDAIDFVGRSALASDRCILVDGQFAGMIRTGADLGYWVAPEFRGRGVARNAAQLAMMQYFQQSTEPAKAWHFIGNDVSRRVLLSVGFRDVEETVMNWQGDIDMPAKMMRLTARDMLGALEIRTGRCRINALRDADMPELHRIVTSPQVARMLLRFAPGQTQSDVDALIRPAMNTLHRPMRLAVRHEGRFIGTIGVNDGPSPMIFYFLAPEVAGRGIASEIVPAFCDTVQDWFGLDDLSAVVFTDNPASRRVLEKAGFAVEFENAAKSAGREGMSTGWYMRRHQAGSPPQDDRAPA
;
A
#
# COMPACT_ATOMS: atom_id res chain seq x y z
N MET A 1 -0.47 9.18 9.61
CA MET A 1 -1.65 8.36 9.92
C MET A 1 -1.46 7.03 9.24
N ARG A 2 -1.19 5.98 10.02
CA ARG A 2 -0.94 4.63 9.57
C ARG A 2 -2.19 3.77 9.76
N VAL A 3 -2.54 2.95 8.78
CA VAL A 3 -3.68 2.02 8.86
C VAL A 3 -3.18 0.59 8.85
N SER A 4 -3.57 -0.20 9.85
CA SER A 4 -3.27 -1.64 9.90
C SER A 4 -4.52 -2.46 10.20
N LEU A 5 -4.46 -3.75 9.89
CA LEU A 5 -5.55 -4.70 10.10
C LEU A 5 -5.09 -5.80 11.05
N ARG A 6 -5.93 -6.15 12.03
CA ARG A 6 -5.69 -7.31 12.90
C ARG A 6 -6.98 -8.08 13.17
N ALA A 7 -6.86 -9.33 13.61
CA ALA A 7 -8.02 -10.06 14.10
C ALA A 7 -8.66 -9.32 15.30
N PRO A 8 -10.00 -9.27 15.37
CA PRO A 8 -10.68 -8.73 16.55
C PRO A 8 -10.44 -9.63 17.76
N SER A 9 -10.40 -9.02 18.94
CA SER A 9 -10.29 -9.73 20.22
C SER A 9 -11.39 -9.28 21.18
N PHE A 10 -11.52 -9.97 22.31
CA PHE A 10 -12.50 -9.62 23.34
C PHE A 10 -12.32 -8.16 23.84
N GLU A 11 -11.13 -7.60 23.77
CA GLU A 11 -10.84 -6.20 24.13
C GLU A 11 -11.52 -5.15 23.22
N ASP A 12 -12.03 -5.58 22.07
CA ASP A 12 -12.73 -4.71 21.13
C ASP A 12 -14.24 -4.66 21.35
N VAL A 13 -14.80 -5.54 22.19
CA VAL A 13 -16.25 -5.64 22.48
C VAL A 13 -16.83 -4.29 22.89
N ASP A 14 -16.22 -3.60 23.85
CA ASP A 14 -16.74 -2.33 24.35
C ASP A 14 -16.61 -1.21 23.30
N LYS A 15 -15.57 -1.28 22.45
CA LYS A 15 -15.35 -0.31 21.36
C LYS A 15 -16.38 -0.49 20.26
N VAL A 16 -16.70 -1.74 19.89
CA VAL A 16 -17.77 -2.08 18.95
C VAL A 16 -19.12 -1.65 19.52
N THR A 17 -19.41 -2.02 20.77
CA THR A 17 -20.67 -1.66 21.46
C THR A 17 -20.91 -0.15 21.41
N ARG A 18 -19.88 0.66 21.73
CA ARG A 18 -19.95 2.12 21.66
C ARG A 18 -20.21 2.62 20.24
N CYS A 19 -19.53 2.09 19.23
CA CYS A 19 -19.70 2.52 17.84
C CYS A 19 -21.11 2.21 17.31
N MET A 20 -21.73 1.13 17.78
CA MET A 20 -23.09 0.76 17.38
C MET A 20 -24.18 1.63 18.05
N GLN A 21 -23.81 2.53 18.97
CA GLN A 21 -24.74 3.57 19.47
C GLN A 21 -24.83 4.79 18.53
N ASP A 22 -23.95 4.89 17.54
CA ASP A 22 -23.95 5.99 16.58
C ASP A 22 -24.95 5.74 15.45
N ALA A 23 -26.00 6.55 15.41
CA ALA A 23 -27.09 6.43 14.43
C ALA A 23 -26.62 6.51 12.98
N GLU A 24 -25.55 7.27 12.69
CA GLU A 24 -25.00 7.36 11.34
C GLU A 24 -24.33 6.04 10.90
N THR A 25 -23.61 5.35 11.79
CA THR A 25 -23.06 4.01 11.54
C THR A 25 -24.19 3.03 11.26
N VAL A 26 -25.13 2.93 12.21
CA VAL A 26 -26.22 1.96 12.20
C VAL A 26 -27.08 2.10 10.95
N ARG A 27 -27.35 3.34 10.51
CA ARG A 27 -28.15 3.64 9.32
C ARG A 27 -27.69 2.87 8.08
N TRP A 28 -26.41 2.59 7.94
CA TRP A 28 -25.85 1.99 6.73
C TRP A 28 -25.45 0.52 6.88
N LEU A 29 -25.70 -0.10 8.04
CA LEU A 29 -25.44 -1.52 8.26
C LEU A 29 -26.67 -2.35 7.92
N SER A 30 -26.47 -3.48 7.25
CA SER A 30 -27.56 -4.31 6.73
C SER A 30 -28.33 -5.06 7.81
N SER A 31 -27.68 -5.58 8.84
CA SER A 31 -28.38 -6.29 9.91
C SER A 31 -27.66 -6.11 11.23
N ILE A 32 -28.27 -5.33 12.11
CA ILE A 32 -27.85 -5.20 13.51
C ILE A 32 -29.07 -5.24 14.42
N PRO A 33 -28.98 -5.85 15.61
CA PRO A 33 -30.01 -5.74 16.64
C PRO A 33 -30.25 -4.29 17.05
N VAL A 34 -31.52 -3.94 17.29
CA VAL A 34 -31.92 -2.62 17.79
C VAL A 34 -32.88 -2.82 18.97
N PRO A 35 -32.52 -2.37 20.20
CA PRO A 35 -31.26 -1.71 20.57
C PRO A 35 -30.06 -2.68 20.52
N TYR A 36 -28.88 -2.16 20.15
CA TYR A 36 -27.64 -2.95 20.10
C TYR A 36 -27.01 -3.05 21.50
N SER A 37 -26.94 -4.26 22.04
CA SER A 37 -26.41 -4.54 23.37
C SER A 37 -24.92 -4.90 23.35
N ARG A 38 -24.31 -4.96 24.53
CA ARG A 38 -22.95 -5.49 24.69
C ARG A 38 -22.88 -6.98 24.37
N GLU A 39 -23.94 -7.74 24.62
CA GLU A 39 -24.00 -9.18 24.32
C GLU A 39 -23.96 -9.42 22.80
N ASP A 40 -24.68 -8.59 22.03
CA ASP A 40 -24.60 -8.60 20.56
C ASP A 40 -23.18 -8.32 20.05
N ALA A 41 -22.44 -7.45 20.75
CA ALA A 41 -21.04 -7.16 20.45
C ALA A 41 -20.11 -8.35 20.76
N ILE A 42 -20.35 -9.07 21.87
CA ILE A 42 -19.61 -10.29 22.20
C ILE A 42 -19.81 -11.33 21.10
N ASP A 43 -21.05 -11.56 20.69
CA ASP A 43 -21.38 -12.53 19.64
C ASP A 43 -20.82 -12.14 18.27
N PHE A 44 -20.90 -10.85 17.92
CA PHE A 44 -20.31 -10.32 16.70
C PHE A 44 -18.79 -10.49 16.70
N VAL A 45 -18.09 -10.02 17.75
CA VAL A 45 -16.63 -10.11 17.87
C VAL A 45 -16.16 -11.56 17.87
N GLY A 46 -16.85 -12.45 18.59
CA GLY A 46 -16.54 -13.88 18.64
C GLY A 46 -16.62 -14.55 17.26
N ARG A 47 -17.69 -14.29 16.50
CA ARG A 47 -17.82 -14.80 15.12
C ARG A 47 -16.80 -14.18 14.18
N SER A 48 -16.58 -12.87 14.27
CA SER A 48 -15.64 -12.14 13.41
C SER A 48 -14.18 -12.55 13.64
N ALA A 49 -13.81 -12.96 14.86
CA ALA A 49 -12.47 -13.45 15.16
C ALA A 49 -12.13 -14.76 14.43
N LEU A 50 -13.14 -15.57 14.12
CA LEU A 50 -13.01 -16.82 13.36
C LEU A 50 -13.20 -16.62 11.85
N ALA A 51 -13.68 -15.45 11.44
CA ALA A 51 -13.97 -15.12 10.05
C ALA A 51 -12.85 -14.27 9.41
N SER A 52 -13.11 -13.78 8.21
CA SER A 52 -12.23 -12.86 7.49
C SER A 52 -12.35 -11.40 7.95
N ASP A 53 -13.17 -11.11 8.97
CA ASP A 53 -13.30 -9.77 9.53
C ASP A 53 -12.04 -9.36 10.32
N ARG A 54 -11.66 -8.09 10.21
CA ARG A 54 -10.50 -7.48 10.85
C ARG A 54 -10.87 -6.16 11.50
N CYS A 55 -10.26 -5.85 12.64
CA CYS A 55 -10.26 -4.49 13.16
C CYS A 55 -9.42 -3.60 12.24
N ILE A 56 -9.95 -2.43 11.93
CA ILE A 56 -9.19 -1.33 11.36
C ILE A 56 -8.52 -0.62 12.53
N LEU A 57 -7.19 -0.46 12.47
CA LEU A 57 -6.44 0.33 13.42
C LEU A 57 -5.88 1.59 12.75
N VAL A 58 -5.93 2.72 13.45
CA VAL A 58 -5.25 3.96 13.07
C VAL A 58 -4.21 4.26 14.12
N ASP A 59 -2.92 4.21 13.75
CA ASP A 59 -1.80 4.42 14.67
C ASP A 59 -1.94 3.57 15.97
N GLY A 60 -2.43 2.33 15.82
CA GLY A 60 -2.68 1.37 16.91
C GLY A 60 -4.04 1.49 17.60
N GLN A 61 -4.80 2.56 17.36
CA GLN A 61 -6.12 2.77 17.96
C GLN A 61 -7.23 2.11 17.13
N PHE A 62 -8.20 1.49 17.79
CA PHE A 62 -9.37 0.91 17.11
C PHE A 62 -10.16 1.99 16.36
N ALA A 63 -10.34 1.78 15.06
CA ALA A 63 -10.98 2.74 14.17
C ALA A 63 -12.17 2.15 13.40
N GLY A 64 -12.50 0.88 13.60
CA GLY A 64 -13.66 0.23 12.99
C GLY A 64 -13.41 -1.23 12.64
N MET A 65 -14.24 -1.77 11.75
CA MET A 65 -14.15 -3.15 11.28
C MET A 65 -14.22 -3.20 9.75
N ILE A 66 -13.57 -4.20 9.18
CA ILE A 66 -13.58 -4.50 7.76
C ILE A 66 -13.62 -6.00 7.54
N ARG A 67 -14.56 -6.47 6.72
CA ARG A 67 -14.57 -7.82 6.19
C ARG A 67 -13.58 -7.91 5.04
N THR A 68 -12.64 -8.84 5.14
CA THR A 68 -11.71 -9.14 4.06
C THR A 68 -12.20 -10.35 3.25
N GLY A 69 -11.64 -10.59 2.06
CA GLY A 69 -12.04 -11.70 1.18
C GLY A 69 -12.84 -11.26 -0.04
N ALA A 70 -13.63 -12.18 -0.61
CA ALA A 70 -14.40 -11.94 -1.83
C ALA A 70 -15.53 -10.92 -1.64
N ASP A 71 -16.07 -10.77 -0.43
CA ASP A 71 -17.10 -9.78 -0.12
C ASP A 71 -16.55 -8.74 0.86
N LEU A 72 -16.35 -7.52 0.36
CA LEU A 72 -15.87 -6.39 1.15
C LEU A 72 -17.06 -5.67 1.81
N GLY A 73 -16.99 -5.53 3.13
CA GLY A 73 -17.88 -4.70 3.93
C GLY A 73 -17.09 -4.02 5.04
N TYR A 74 -17.47 -2.80 5.44
CA TYR A 74 -16.72 -2.07 6.46
C TYR A 74 -17.58 -1.02 7.15
N TRP A 75 -17.11 -0.59 8.32
CA TRP A 75 -17.56 0.62 8.98
C TRP A 75 -16.39 1.26 9.72
N VAL A 76 -16.46 2.59 9.89
CA VAL A 76 -15.42 3.38 10.55
C VAL A 76 -16.03 4.10 11.75
N ALA A 77 -15.36 3.99 12.89
CA ALA A 77 -15.74 4.65 14.13
C ALA A 77 -15.87 6.17 13.92
N PRO A 78 -16.86 6.84 14.54
CA PRO A 78 -17.19 8.24 14.27
C PRO A 78 -15.98 9.20 14.29
N GLU A 79 -15.11 9.05 15.29
CA GLU A 79 -13.94 9.90 15.49
C GLU A 79 -12.87 9.81 14.38
N PHE A 80 -12.92 8.77 13.54
CA PHE A 80 -11.95 8.51 12.45
C PHE A 80 -12.50 8.80 11.04
N ARG A 81 -13.77 9.23 10.92
CA ARG A 81 -14.38 9.59 9.63
C ARG A 81 -13.71 10.80 8.98
N GLY A 82 -13.82 10.89 7.64
CA GLY A 82 -13.28 12.02 6.87
C GLY A 82 -11.75 12.07 6.74
N ARG A 83 -11.01 11.13 7.34
CA ARG A 83 -9.53 11.10 7.33
C ARG A 83 -8.93 10.13 6.30
N GLY A 84 -9.77 9.52 5.46
CA GLY A 84 -9.33 8.52 4.47
C GLY A 84 -9.14 7.09 5.02
N VAL A 85 -9.51 6.84 6.28
CA VAL A 85 -9.34 5.53 6.95
C VAL A 85 -10.02 4.39 6.20
N ALA A 86 -11.28 4.56 5.79
CA ALA A 86 -12.01 3.55 5.03
C ALA A 86 -11.31 3.17 3.71
N ARG A 87 -10.82 4.17 2.96
CA ARG A 87 -10.08 3.94 1.72
C ARG A 87 -8.80 3.15 1.96
N ASN A 88 -8.00 3.58 2.94
CA ASN A 88 -6.71 2.93 3.22
C ASN A 88 -6.92 1.49 3.72
N ALA A 89 -7.92 1.26 4.58
CA ALA A 89 -8.29 -0.08 5.06
C ALA A 89 -8.79 -0.98 3.92
N ALA A 90 -9.68 -0.49 3.07
CA ALA A 90 -10.19 -1.22 1.92
C ALA A 90 -9.08 -1.55 0.91
N GLN A 91 -8.16 -0.62 0.64
CA GLN A 91 -7.01 -0.87 -0.22
C GLN A 91 -6.10 -1.96 0.37
N LEU A 92 -5.80 -1.91 1.66
CA LEU A 92 -4.98 -2.92 2.33
C LEU A 92 -5.65 -4.30 2.34
N ALA A 93 -6.94 -4.36 2.66
CA ALA A 93 -7.72 -5.60 2.64
C ALA A 93 -7.76 -6.24 1.24
N MET A 94 -7.97 -5.42 0.20
CA MET A 94 -8.01 -5.91 -1.19
C MET A 94 -6.63 -6.31 -1.69
N MET A 95 -5.56 -5.63 -1.24
CA MET A 95 -4.18 -6.03 -1.55
C MET A 95 -3.91 -7.45 -1.01
N GLN A 96 -4.25 -7.69 0.25
CA GLN A 96 -4.10 -9.00 0.88
C GLN A 96 -4.95 -10.08 0.20
N TYR A 97 -6.18 -9.73 -0.21
CA TYR A 97 -7.06 -10.65 -0.94
C TYR A 97 -6.50 -11.04 -2.31
N PHE A 98 -6.13 -10.08 -3.14
CA PHE A 98 -5.62 -10.36 -4.49
C PHE A 98 -4.20 -10.95 -4.51
N GLN A 99 -3.47 -10.89 -3.40
CA GLN A 99 -2.25 -11.67 -3.22
C GLN A 99 -2.49 -13.18 -3.11
N GLN A 100 -3.73 -13.60 -2.83
CA GLN A 100 -4.09 -15.00 -2.59
C GLN A 100 -5.17 -15.50 -3.55
N SER A 101 -5.81 -14.60 -4.31
CA SER A 101 -6.94 -14.92 -5.18
C SER A 101 -6.91 -14.11 -6.47
N THR A 102 -7.38 -14.73 -7.54
CA THR A 102 -7.68 -14.05 -8.81
C THR A 102 -9.17 -13.75 -8.99
N GLU A 103 -10.01 -14.21 -8.07
CA GLU A 103 -11.46 -14.03 -8.17
C GLU A 103 -11.86 -12.57 -7.94
N PRO A 104 -12.85 -12.04 -8.66
CA PRO A 104 -13.35 -10.70 -8.42
C PRO A 104 -13.95 -10.55 -7.02
N ALA A 105 -13.58 -9.48 -6.32
CA ALA A 105 -14.25 -9.08 -5.10
C ALA A 105 -15.54 -8.31 -5.40
N LYS A 106 -16.49 -8.36 -4.47
CA LYS A 106 -17.77 -7.66 -4.49
C LYS A 106 -17.91 -6.79 -3.26
N ALA A 107 -18.68 -5.73 -3.40
CA ALA A 107 -19.09 -4.88 -2.30
C ALA A 107 -20.49 -4.37 -2.58
N TRP A 108 -21.22 -4.03 -1.53
CA TRP A 108 -22.53 -3.42 -1.65
C TRP A 108 -22.58 -2.13 -0.86
N HIS A 109 -23.38 -1.19 -1.35
CA HIS A 109 -23.78 -0.03 -0.57
C HIS A 109 -25.26 0.27 -0.82
N PHE A 110 -25.96 0.72 0.21
CA PHE A 110 -27.32 1.24 0.05
C PHE A 110 -27.31 2.48 -0.86
N ILE A 111 -28.36 2.65 -1.66
CA ILE A 111 -28.57 3.86 -2.46
C ILE A 111 -28.68 5.06 -1.51
N GLY A 112 -27.98 6.15 -1.83
CA GLY A 112 -27.84 7.33 -0.96
C GLY A 112 -26.58 7.32 -0.07
N ASN A 113 -25.89 6.18 0.08
CA ASN A 113 -24.58 6.14 0.74
C ASN A 113 -23.44 6.51 -0.22
N ASP A 114 -23.45 7.75 -0.69
CA ASP A 114 -22.44 8.24 -1.65
C ASP A 114 -21.02 8.26 -1.06
N VAL A 115 -20.90 8.33 0.26
CA VAL A 115 -19.62 8.25 0.96
C VAL A 115 -18.98 6.88 0.74
N SER A 116 -19.72 5.79 0.99
CA SER A 116 -19.24 4.42 0.76
C SER A 116 -18.94 4.18 -0.72
N ARG A 117 -19.82 4.63 -1.62
CA ARG A 117 -19.58 4.53 -3.07
C ARG A 117 -18.28 5.22 -3.49
N ARG A 118 -18.01 6.44 -3.00
CA ARG A 118 -16.75 7.15 -3.30
C ARG A 118 -15.52 6.40 -2.79
N VAL A 119 -15.59 5.78 -1.61
CA VAL A 119 -14.50 4.95 -1.09
C VAL A 119 -14.26 3.75 -2.01
N LEU A 120 -15.32 3.01 -2.35
CA LEU A 120 -15.23 1.83 -3.23
C LEU A 120 -14.65 2.20 -4.60
N LEU A 121 -15.16 3.25 -5.25
CA LEU A 121 -14.62 3.76 -6.52
C LEU A 121 -13.13 4.13 -6.41
N SER A 122 -12.72 4.72 -5.29
CA SER A 122 -11.32 5.14 -5.08
C SER A 122 -10.32 4.00 -4.91
N VAL A 123 -10.80 2.79 -4.61
CA VAL A 123 -10.01 1.54 -4.53
C VAL A 123 -10.04 0.77 -5.86
N GLY A 124 -10.92 1.18 -6.79
CA GLY A 124 -11.04 0.60 -8.12
C GLY A 124 -12.31 -0.23 -8.35
N PHE A 125 -13.22 -0.32 -7.37
CA PHE A 125 -14.51 -0.97 -7.59
C PHE A 125 -15.29 -0.22 -8.67
N ARG A 126 -16.10 -0.94 -9.43
CA ARG A 126 -17.03 -0.38 -10.42
C ARG A 126 -18.46 -0.79 -10.10
N ASP A 127 -19.40 0.12 -10.34
CA ASP A 127 -20.83 -0.20 -10.28
C ASP A 127 -21.16 -1.32 -11.27
N VAL A 128 -22.02 -2.25 -10.86
CA VAL A 128 -22.50 -3.33 -11.72
C VAL A 128 -24.01 -3.23 -11.89
N GLU A 129 -24.77 -3.59 -10.86
CA GLU A 129 -26.23 -3.65 -10.92
C GLU A 129 -26.87 -3.08 -9.66
N GLU A 130 -28.11 -2.62 -9.80
CA GLU A 130 -28.96 -2.34 -8.64
C GLU A 130 -29.54 -3.65 -8.11
N THR A 131 -29.61 -3.73 -6.79
CA THR A 131 -30.10 -4.91 -6.08
C THR A 131 -30.92 -4.45 -4.89
N VAL A 132 -31.56 -5.41 -4.23
CA VAL A 132 -32.29 -5.17 -2.98
C VAL A 132 -31.54 -5.92 -1.90
N MET A 133 -31.23 -5.21 -0.82
CA MET A 133 -30.65 -5.80 0.38
C MET A 133 -31.60 -5.61 1.55
N ASN A 134 -31.72 -6.66 2.34
CA ASN A 134 -32.42 -6.59 3.60
C ASN A 134 -31.65 -5.67 4.57
N TRP A 135 -32.37 -4.71 5.12
CA TRP A 135 -31.93 -3.76 6.12
C TRP A 135 -32.70 -4.01 7.42
N GLN A 136 -31.98 -4.17 8.52
CA GLN A 136 -32.50 -4.48 9.85
C GLN A 136 -33.44 -5.69 9.92
N GLY A 137 -33.20 -6.72 9.12
CA GLY A 137 -33.93 -7.99 9.19
C GLY A 137 -35.22 -8.02 8.38
N ASP A 138 -35.91 -6.90 8.22
CA ASP A 138 -37.30 -6.88 7.73
C ASP A 138 -37.59 -5.82 6.65
N ILE A 139 -36.65 -4.95 6.30
CA ILE A 139 -36.88 -3.86 5.34
C ILE A 139 -36.02 -4.04 4.10
N ASP A 140 -36.68 -4.24 2.96
CA ASP A 140 -36.01 -4.27 1.66
C ASP A 140 -35.60 -2.87 1.23
N MET A 141 -34.28 -2.64 1.16
CA MET A 141 -33.71 -1.36 0.75
C MET A 141 -32.96 -1.49 -0.57
N PRO A 142 -33.09 -0.50 -1.48
CA PRO A 142 -32.33 -0.48 -2.71
C PRO A 142 -30.84 -0.29 -2.41
N ALA A 143 -30.01 -1.09 -3.06
CA ALA A 143 -28.57 -1.09 -2.97
C ALA A 143 -27.93 -1.18 -4.36
N LYS A 144 -26.63 -0.89 -4.43
CA LYS A 144 -25.82 -1.12 -5.63
C LYS A 144 -24.77 -2.17 -5.32
N MET A 145 -24.67 -3.19 -6.16
CA MET A 145 -23.55 -4.12 -6.15
C MET A 145 -22.41 -3.54 -6.99
N MET A 146 -21.21 -3.56 -6.42
CA MET A 146 -19.97 -3.15 -7.07
C MET A 146 -19.00 -4.32 -7.15
N ARG A 147 -18.17 -4.34 -8.19
CA ARG A 147 -17.17 -5.38 -8.43
C ARG A 147 -15.77 -4.79 -8.57
N LEU A 148 -14.78 -5.47 -8.01
CA LEU A 148 -13.36 -5.16 -8.13
C LEU A 148 -12.63 -6.36 -8.73
N THR A 149 -11.83 -6.13 -9.77
CA THR A 149 -10.88 -7.12 -10.28
C THR A 149 -9.45 -6.73 -9.89
N ALA A 150 -8.52 -7.70 -9.88
CA ALA A 150 -7.11 -7.44 -9.67
C ALA A 150 -6.57 -6.33 -10.61
N ARG A 151 -6.99 -6.36 -11.88
CA ARG A 151 -6.62 -5.34 -12.87
C ARG A 151 -7.13 -3.95 -12.48
N ASP A 152 -8.37 -3.85 -12.04
CA ASP A 152 -8.98 -2.56 -11.69
C ASP A 152 -8.35 -1.99 -10.41
N MET A 153 -8.04 -2.85 -9.44
CA MET A 153 -7.32 -2.47 -8.23
C MET A 153 -5.92 -1.94 -8.57
N LEU A 154 -5.15 -2.67 -9.38
CA LEU A 154 -3.82 -2.27 -9.83
C LEU A 154 -3.86 -0.91 -10.56
N GLY A 155 -4.91 -0.67 -11.36
CA GLY A 155 -5.11 0.60 -12.05
C GLY A 155 -5.45 1.77 -11.12
N ALA A 156 -6.06 1.50 -9.96
CA ALA A 156 -6.42 2.50 -8.95
C ALA A 156 -5.35 2.72 -7.87
N LEU A 157 -4.37 1.81 -7.77
CA LEU A 157 -3.29 1.88 -6.77
C LEU A 157 -2.47 3.16 -6.96
N GLU A 158 -2.52 4.03 -5.95
CA GLU A 158 -1.86 5.33 -5.99
C GLU A 158 -1.44 5.79 -4.60
N ILE A 159 -0.16 6.13 -4.46
CA ILE A 159 0.39 6.89 -3.34
C ILE A 159 0.45 8.34 -3.77
N ARG A 160 -0.17 9.23 -2.97
CA ARG A 160 -0.16 10.67 -3.21
C ARG A 160 0.75 11.35 -2.22
N THR A 161 1.60 12.23 -2.73
CA THR A 161 2.38 13.15 -1.92
C THR A 161 1.98 14.58 -2.27
N GLY A 162 2.67 15.59 -1.72
CA GLY A 162 2.32 17.00 -1.97
C GLY A 162 2.41 17.39 -3.45
N ARG A 163 3.42 16.89 -4.17
CA ARG A 163 3.71 17.24 -5.57
C ARG A 163 3.69 16.05 -6.51
N CYS A 164 3.74 14.84 -5.99
CA CYS A 164 3.92 13.63 -6.79
C CYS A 164 2.79 12.62 -6.61
N ARG A 165 2.68 11.77 -7.63
CA ARG A 165 1.85 10.57 -7.63
C ARG A 165 2.75 9.38 -7.92
N ILE A 166 2.62 8.33 -7.12
CA ILE A 166 3.31 7.05 -7.34
C ILE A 166 2.23 6.03 -7.69
N ASN A 167 2.23 5.53 -8.91
CA ASN A 167 1.16 4.67 -9.44
C ASN A 167 1.68 3.65 -10.45
N ALA A 168 0.78 2.83 -11.01
CA ALA A 168 1.13 1.77 -11.93
C ALA A 168 2.04 2.26 -13.07
N LEU A 169 3.17 1.57 -13.25
CA LEU A 169 4.04 1.70 -14.41
C LEU A 169 3.34 1.10 -15.63
N ARG A 170 3.42 1.77 -16.78
CA ARG A 170 2.74 1.37 -18.02
C ARG A 170 3.74 1.19 -19.14
N ASP A 171 3.37 0.46 -20.18
CA ASP A 171 4.19 0.31 -21.39
C ASP A 171 4.58 1.65 -22.02
N ALA A 172 3.69 2.64 -21.94
CA ALA A 172 3.94 3.99 -22.43
C ALA A 172 5.07 4.74 -21.67
N ASP A 173 5.43 4.30 -20.46
CA ASP A 173 6.53 4.89 -19.69
C ASP A 173 7.90 4.30 -20.08
N MET A 174 7.91 3.12 -20.74
CA MET A 174 9.13 2.34 -20.99
C MET A 174 10.19 3.06 -21.84
N PRO A 175 9.84 3.85 -22.87
CA PRO A 175 10.84 4.60 -23.63
C PRO A 175 11.55 5.67 -22.80
N GLU A 176 10.82 6.43 -21.99
CA GLU A 176 11.40 7.46 -21.12
C GLU A 176 12.19 6.84 -19.95
N LEU A 177 11.70 5.73 -19.41
CA LEU A 177 12.42 4.93 -18.44
C LEU A 177 13.77 4.49 -19.00
N HIS A 178 13.80 3.89 -20.20
CA HIS A 178 15.02 3.46 -20.89
C HIS A 178 16.00 4.62 -21.08
N ARG A 179 15.52 5.76 -21.60
CA ARG A 179 16.33 6.98 -21.77
C ARG A 179 17.02 7.41 -20.47
N ILE A 180 16.30 7.40 -19.35
CA ILE A 180 16.84 7.83 -18.05
C ILE A 180 17.88 6.82 -17.53
N VAL A 181 17.55 5.53 -17.50
CA VAL A 181 18.41 4.52 -16.85
C VAL A 181 19.67 4.18 -17.64
N THR A 182 19.69 4.46 -18.94
CA THR A 182 20.87 4.29 -19.81
C THR A 182 21.74 5.54 -19.92
N SER A 183 21.33 6.67 -19.35
CA SER A 183 22.23 7.82 -19.21
C SER A 183 23.43 7.45 -18.35
N PRO A 184 24.70 7.68 -18.78
CA PRO A 184 25.89 7.34 -17.99
C PRO A 184 25.90 7.91 -16.57
N GLN A 185 25.37 9.12 -16.39
CA GLN A 185 25.27 9.75 -15.06
C GLN A 185 24.32 8.99 -14.12
N VAL A 186 23.24 8.43 -14.65
CA VAL A 186 22.23 7.70 -13.87
C VAL A 186 22.64 6.24 -13.72
N ALA A 187 23.02 5.57 -14.82
CA ALA A 187 23.37 4.16 -14.86
C ALA A 187 24.45 3.80 -13.82
N ARG A 188 25.50 4.63 -13.70
CA ARG A 188 26.57 4.43 -12.69
C ARG A 188 26.07 4.47 -11.25
N MET A 189 24.89 5.02 -10.98
CA MET A 189 24.30 5.08 -9.64
C MET A 189 23.29 3.95 -9.39
N LEU A 190 23.03 3.09 -10.38
CA LEU A 190 22.07 1.99 -10.28
C LEU A 190 22.78 0.63 -10.35
N LEU A 191 22.19 -0.37 -9.71
CA LEU A 191 22.81 -1.70 -9.63
C LEU A 191 22.73 -2.48 -10.95
N ARG A 192 21.59 -2.38 -11.65
CA ARG A 192 21.27 -3.28 -12.78
C ARG A 192 21.28 -2.62 -14.16
N PHE A 193 21.58 -1.33 -14.24
CA PHE A 193 21.49 -0.58 -15.51
C PHE A 193 22.86 -0.12 -16.02
N ALA A 194 23.02 -0.13 -17.35
CA ALA A 194 24.25 0.27 -18.03
C ALA A 194 23.95 1.08 -19.30
N PRO A 195 24.83 2.00 -19.75
CA PRO A 195 24.56 2.85 -20.91
C PRO A 195 24.33 2.12 -22.23
N GLY A 196 24.88 0.92 -22.40
CA GLY A 196 24.75 0.12 -23.62
C GLY A 196 23.50 -0.78 -23.67
N GLN A 197 22.65 -0.79 -22.65
CA GLN A 197 21.46 -1.65 -22.66
C GLN A 197 20.43 -1.18 -23.69
N THR A 198 19.87 -2.14 -24.42
CA THR A 198 18.80 -1.89 -25.37
C THR A 198 17.45 -1.70 -24.67
N GLN A 199 16.45 -1.18 -25.39
CA GLN A 199 15.07 -1.12 -24.88
C GLN A 199 14.59 -2.52 -24.44
N SER A 200 14.91 -3.56 -25.21
CA SER A 200 14.52 -4.94 -24.91
C SER A 200 15.13 -5.44 -23.60
N ASP A 201 16.39 -5.10 -23.32
CA ASP A 201 17.06 -5.49 -22.07
C ASP A 201 16.39 -4.85 -20.85
N VAL A 202 16.06 -3.56 -20.97
CA VAL A 202 15.38 -2.80 -19.91
C VAL A 202 13.95 -3.30 -19.72
N ASP A 203 13.22 -3.58 -20.80
CA ASP A 203 11.88 -4.15 -20.76
C ASP A 203 11.86 -5.49 -20.04
N ALA A 204 12.75 -6.41 -20.41
CA ALA A 204 12.86 -7.72 -19.77
C ALA A 204 13.15 -7.63 -18.26
N LEU A 205 13.92 -6.63 -17.85
CA LEU A 205 14.25 -6.39 -16.45
C LEU A 205 13.07 -5.82 -15.64
N ILE A 206 12.24 -4.98 -16.26
CA ILE A 206 11.21 -4.19 -15.57
C ILE A 206 9.85 -4.86 -15.56
N ARG A 207 9.45 -5.50 -16.66
CA ARG A 207 8.12 -6.10 -16.84
C ARG A 207 7.70 -7.04 -15.70
N PRO A 208 8.57 -7.91 -15.15
CA PRO A 208 8.19 -8.77 -14.04
C PRO A 208 7.73 -8.00 -12.79
N ALA A 209 8.23 -6.79 -12.58
CA ALA A 209 7.89 -5.97 -11.41
C ALA A 209 6.69 -5.02 -11.64
N MET A 210 6.05 -5.04 -12.82
CA MET A 210 4.89 -4.20 -13.12
C MET A 210 3.59 -4.74 -12.50
N ASN A 211 3.53 -6.03 -12.15
CA ASN A 211 2.42 -6.57 -11.36
C ASN A 211 2.65 -6.28 -9.87
N THR A 212 2.10 -5.17 -9.39
CA THR A 212 2.39 -4.63 -8.05
C THR A 212 1.61 -5.26 -6.90
N LEU A 213 0.86 -6.34 -7.16
CA LEU A 213 0.24 -7.16 -6.09
C LEU A 213 1.29 -7.94 -5.29
N HIS A 214 2.42 -8.27 -5.93
CA HIS A 214 3.49 -9.07 -5.33
C HIS A 214 4.83 -8.35 -5.40
N ARG A 215 5.79 -8.82 -4.59
CA ARG A 215 7.20 -8.47 -4.76
C ARG A 215 7.85 -9.45 -5.76
N PRO A 216 8.77 -8.99 -6.64
CA PRO A 216 9.24 -7.62 -6.77
C PRO A 216 8.18 -6.69 -7.37
N MET A 217 8.17 -5.43 -6.93
CA MET A 217 7.22 -4.41 -7.36
C MET A 217 7.97 -3.17 -7.83
N ARG A 218 7.47 -2.51 -8.88
CA ARG A 218 7.93 -1.21 -9.34
C ARG A 218 6.76 -0.33 -9.79
N LEU A 219 6.76 0.90 -9.31
CA LEU A 219 5.78 1.94 -9.60
C LEU A 219 6.44 3.11 -10.35
N ALA A 220 5.64 3.79 -11.17
CA ALA A 220 6.01 5.05 -11.80
C ALA A 220 5.92 6.19 -10.79
N VAL A 221 6.87 7.11 -10.82
CA VAL A 221 6.82 8.39 -10.10
C VAL A 221 6.44 9.46 -11.10
N ARG A 222 5.39 10.22 -10.80
CA ARG A 222 4.88 11.30 -11.64
C ARG A 222 4.89 12.64 -10.92
N HIS A 223 5.27 13.69 -11.63
CA HIS A 223 5.20 15.08 -11.20
C HIS A 223 4.44 15.87 -12.27
N GLU A 224 3.39 16.59 -11.88
CA GLU A 224 2.51 17.31 -12.82
C GLU A 224 1.98 16.41 -13.96
N GLY A 225 1.67 15.16 -13.62
CA GLY A 225 1.18 14.15 -14.57
C GLY A 225 2.26 13.50 -15.45
N ARG A 226 3.48 14.05 -15.49
CA ARG A 226 4.58 13.51 -16.31
C ARG A 226 5.34 12.43 -15.57
N PHE A 227 5.74 11.37 -16.29
CA PHE A 227 6.68 10.37 -15.77
C PHE A 227 8.04 11.03 -15.49
N ILE A 228 8.60 10.80 -14.31
CA ILE A 228 9.90 11.35 -13.90
C ILE A 228 10.82 10.30 -13.27
N GLY A 229 10.46 9.02 -13.30
CA GLY A 229 11.28 7.96 -12.73
C GLY A 229 10.47 6.83 -12.13
N THR A 230 11.14 5.95 -11.40
CA THR A 230 10.49 4.81 -10.75
C THR A 230 10.97 4.62 -9.32
N ILE A 231 10.14 3.96 -8.53
CA ILE A 231 10.46 3.48 -7.20
C ILE A 231 9.87 2.08 -7.02
N GLY A 232 10.55 1.22 -6.27
CA GLY A 232 10.08 -0.14 -6.06
C GLY A 232 10.85 -0.87 -4.97
N VAL A 233 10.50 -2.14 -4.78
CA VAL A 233 11.08 -3.05 -3.81
C VAL A 233 11.32 -4.41 -4.49
N ASN A 234 12.43 -5.07 -4.15
CA ASN A 234 12.68 -6.42 -4.66
C ASN A 234 11.89 -7.48 -3.88
N ASP A 235 11.98 -8.71 -4.38
CA ASP A 235 11.73 -9.93 -3.63
C ASP A 235 12.92 -10.28 -2.72
N GLY A 236 12.68 -11.22 -1.80
CA GLY A 236 13.71 -11.73 -0.88
C GLY A 236 13.42 -11.44 0.60
N PRO A 237 14.20 -12.07 1.49
CA PRO A 237 14.02 -12.01 2.94
C PRO A 237 14.44 -10.68 3.56
N SER A 238 15.33 -9.92 2.91
CA SER A 238 15.63 -8.52 3.25
C SER A 238 15.19 -7.63 2.07
N PRO A 239 13.95 -7.10 2.09
CA PRO A 239 13.38 -6.35 0.98
C PRO A 239 14.13 -5.02 0.76
N MET A 240 14.83 -4.92 -0.36
CA MET A 240 15.59 -3.75 -0.76
C MET A 240 14.75 -2.82 -1.62
N ILE A 241 14.68 -1.54 -1.24
CA ILE A 241 14.11 -0.51 -2.09
C ILE A 241 15.11 -0.04 -3.15
N PHE A 242 14.58 0.35 -4.29
CA PHE A 242 15.35 0.96 -5.37
C PHE A 242 14.53 2.07 -6.01
N TYR A 243 15.21 3.13 -6.45
CA TYR A 243 14.56 4.22 -7.15
C TYR A 243 15.56 4.95 -8.04
N PHE A 244 15.01 5.64 -9.02
CA PHE A 244 15.73 6.68 -9.74
C PHE A 244 14.73 7.75 -10.14
N LEU A 245 15.21 8.99 -10.25
CA LEU A 245 14.46 10.08 -10.84
C LEU A 245 15.27 10.66 -12.01
N ALA A 246 14.56 11.24 -12.96
CA ALA A 246 15.14 11.94 -14.09
C ALA A 246 16.08 13.07 -13.58
N PRO A 247 17.29 13.24 -14.14
CA PRO A 247 18.23 14.28 -13.68
C PRO A 247 17.64 15.70 -13.68
N GLU A 248 16.71 15.98 -14.57
CA GLU A 248 16.04 17.27 -14.76
C GLU A 248 15.23 17.72 -13.53
N VAL A 249 14.85 16.77 -12.67
CA VAL A 249 14.12 17.04 -11.42
C VAL A 249 14.98 16.94 -10.15
N ALA A 250 16.29 16.71 -10.29
CA ALA A 250 17.22 16.66 -9.17
C ALA A 250 17.28 17.99 -8.39
N GLY A 251 17.64 17.93 -7.11
CA GLY A 251 17.79 19.12 -6.25
C GLY A 251 16.48 19.77 -5.78
N ARG A 252 15.31 19.33 -6.28
CA ARG A 252 13.99 19.92 -5.92
C ARG A 252 13.33 19.29 -4.69
N GLY A 253 14.02 18.37 -4.01
CA GLY A 253 13.50 17.64 -2.85
C GLY A 253 12.44 16.57 -3.16
N ILE A 254 12.21 16.23 -4.44
CA ILE A 254 11.20 15.22 -4.83
C ILE A 254 11.50 13.84 -4.24
N ALA A 255 12.76 13.38 -4.32
CA ALA A 255 13.13 12.09 -3.75
C ALA A 255 12.91 12.03 -2.22
N SER A 256 13.23 13.11 -1.50
CA SER A 256 12.98 13.21 -0.05
C SER A 256 11.49 13.22 0.31
N GLU A 257 10.62 13.54 -0.63
CA GLU A 257 9.16 13.50 -0.45
C GLU A 257 8.59 12.11 -0.76
N ILE A 258 9.01 11.50 -1.86
CA ILE A 258 8.41 10.24 -2.35
C ILE A 258 8.94 9.00 -1.65
N VAL A 259 10.22 8.97 -1.24
CA VAL A 259 10.83 7.77 -0.64
C VAL A 259 10.21 7.44 0.71
N PRO A 260 10.06 8.36 1.68
CA PRO A 260 9.42 8.04 2.96
C PRO A 260 7.97 7.54 2.78
N ALA A 261 7.18 8.22 1.94
CA ALA A 261 5.79 7.86 1.66
C ALA A 261 5.67 6.47 1.02
N PHE A 262 6.59 6.13 0.10
CA PHE A 262 6.65 4.79 -0.49
C PHE A 262 7.01 3.74 0.56
N CYS A 263 8.03 3.99 1.38
CA CYS A 263 8.49 3.06 2.41
C CYS A 263 7.38 2.74 3.43
N ASP A 264 6.67 3.75 3.94
CA ASP A 264 5.54 3.52 4.85
C ASP A 264 4.46 2.65 4.20
N THR A 265 4.11 3.01 2.96
CA THR A 265 3.02 2.34 2.24
C THR A 265 3.36 0.90 1.89
N VAL A 266 4.59 0.61 1.43
CA VAL A 266 5.00 -0.75 1.05
C VAL A 266 5.14 -1.66 2.27
N GLN A 267 5.61 -1.12 3.41
CA GLN A 267 5.64 -1.89 4.65
C GLN A 267 4.23 -2.26 5.10
N ASP A 268 3.25 -1.36 4.95
CA ASP A 268 1.86 -1.67 5.27
C ASP A 268 1.26 -2.69 4.29
N TRP A 269 1.46 -2.54 2.98
CA TRP A 269 0.89 -3.45 1.97
C TRP A 269 1.40 -4.89 2.07
N PHE A 270 2.67 -5.06 2.43
CA PHE A 270 3.32 -6.38 2.47
C PHE A 270 3.62 -6.86 3.89
N GLY A 271 3.26 -6.10 4.92
CA GLY A 271 3.55 -6.44 6.32
C GLY A 271 5.05 -6.58 6.60
N LEU A 272 5.87 -5.69 6.05
CA LEU A 272 7.34 -5.77 6.17
C LEU A 272 7.82 -5.03 7.42
N ASP A 273 8.61 -5.70 8.26
CA ASP A 273 9.22 -5.13 9.46
C ASP A 273 10.44 -4.25 9.15
N ASP A 274 11.17 -4.58 8.09
CA ASP A 274 12.33 -3.82 7.66
C ASP A 274 12.37 -3.64 6.14
N LEU A 275 13.15 -2.63 5.73
CA LEU A 275 13.55 -2.38 4.36
C LEU A 275 15.05 -2.13 4.34
N SER A 276 15.72 -2.60 3.30
CA SER A 276 17.13 -2.31 3.02
C SER A 276 17.29 -1.39 1.82
N ALA A 277 18.46 -0.76 1.71
CA ALA A 277 18.86 0.02 0.55
C ALA A 277 20.39 -0.04 0.41
N VAL A 278 20.88 0.01 -0.83
CA VAL A 278 22.31 0.16 -1.12
C VAL A 278 22.52 1.45 -1.88
N VAL A 279 23.44 2.27 -1.42
CA VAL A 279 23.83 3.52 -2.09
C VAL A 279 25.34 3.60 -2.19
N PHE A 280 25.86 3.88 -3.38
CA PHE A 280 27.30 4.04 -3.58
C PHE A 280 27.85 5.23 -2.79
N THR A 281 29.07 5.11 -2.28
CA THR A 281 29.68 6.14 -1.40
C THR A 281 29.90 7.48 -2.10
N ASP A 282 30.02 7.48 -3.44
CA ASP A 282 30.07 8.68 -4.28
C ASP A 282 28.67 9.27 -4.60
N ASN A 283 27.61 8.80 -3.96
CA ASN A 283 26.24 9.33 -4.06
C ASN A 283 25.67 9.84 -2.72
N PRO A 284 26.25 10.93 -2.16
CA PRO A 284 25.79 11.50 -0.89
C PRO A 284 24.38 12.11 -0.97
N ALA A 285 23.86 12.40 -2.16
CA ALA A 285 22.50 12.88 -2.34
C ALA A 285 21.45 11.80 -2.04
N SER A 286 21.63 10.58 -2.59
CA SER A 286 20.76 9.45 -2.32
C SER A 286 20.84 8.98 -0.86
N ARG A 287 22.05 8.99 -0.27
CA ARG A 287 22.23 8.70 1.16
C ARG A 287 21.37 9.61 2.04
N ARG A 288 21.42 10.94 1.82
CA ARG A 288 20.60 11.90 2.60
C ARG A 288 19.10 11.70 2.42
N VAL A 289 18.65 11.23 1.24
CA VAL A 289 17.25 10.88 1.01
C VAL A 289 16.87 9.66 1.85
N LEU A 290 17.71 8.62 1.87
CA LEU A 290 17.49 7.41 2.66
C LEU A 290 17.51 7.71 4.18
N GLU A 291 18.45 8.51 4.66
CA GLU A 291 18.50 8.96 6.06
C GLU A 291 17.21 9.69 6.47
N LYS A 292 16.68 10.58 5.62
CA LYS A 292 15.38 11.25 5.85
C LYS A 292 14.20 10.29 5.83
N ALA A 293 14.31 9.17 5.13
CA ALA A 293 13.30 8.12 5.13
C ALA A 293 13.43 7.16 6.33
N GLY A 294 14.39 7.39 7.23
CA GLY A 294 14.60 6.59 8.43
C GLY A 294 15.55 5.40 8.24
N PHE A 295 16.33 5.38 7.14
CA PHE A 295 17.39 4.39 6.98
C PHE A 295 18.64 4.80 7.76
N ALA A 296 19.26 3.86 8.46
CA ALA A 296 20.57 4.01 9.08
C ALA A 296 21.60 3.16 8.32
N VAL A 297 22.85 3.62 8.25
CA VAL A 297 23.96 2.81 7.72
C VAL A 297 24.26 1.70 8.70
N GLU A 298 24.27 0.45 8.24
CA GLU A 298 24.69 -0.70 9.05
C GLU A 298 26.17 -1.01 8.83
N PHE A 299 26.58 -1.06 7.55
CA PHE A 299 27.95 -1.38 7.16
C PHE A 299 28.29 -0.82 5.77
N GLU A 300 29.58 -0.77 5.48
CA GLU A 300 30.12 -0.52 4.15
C GLU A 300 30.65 -1.81 3.55
N ASN A 301 30.34 -2.07 2.28
CA ASN A 301 30.88 -3.22 1.55
C ASN A 301 30.97 -2.94 0.04
N ALA A 302 31.67 -3.81 -0.68
CA ALA A 302 31.72 -3.79 -2.13
C ALA A 302 30.31 -4.06 -2.72
N ALA A 303 29.83 -3.14 -3.54
CA ALA A 303 28.61 -3.23 -4.31
C ALA A 303 28.92 -3.23 -5.81
N LYS A 304 28.16 -4.03 -6.57
CA LYS A 304 28.30 -4.14 -8.04
C LYS A 304 27.25 -3.27 -8.74
N SER A 305 27.69 -2.52 -9.75
CA SER A 305 26.81 -1.83 -10.71
C SER A 305 27.11 -2.34 -12.11
N ALA A 306 26.07 -2.57 -12.91
CA ALA A 306 26.23 -2.81 -14.34
C ALA A 306 26.75 -1.56 -15.09
N GLY A 307 26.61 -0.37 -14.51
CA GLY A 307 27.06 0.91 -15.05
C GLY A 307 28.44 1.37 -14.56
N ARG A 308 29.20 0.51 -13.87
CA ARG A 308 30.57 0.79 -13.41
C ARG A 308 31.52 -0.32 -13.83
N GLU A 309 32.80 0.03 -13.98
CA GLU A 309 33.86 -0.96 -14.08
C GLU A 309 34.21 -1.48 -12.68
N GLY A 310 34.21 -2.80 -12.51
CA GLY A 310 34.57 -3.44 -11.24
C GLY A 310 33.57 -3.21 -10.09
N MET A 311 34.06 -3.42 -8.87
CA MET A 311 33.30 -3.17 -7.64
C MET A 311 33.49 -1.74 -7.17
N SER A 312 32.50 -1.18 -6.47
CA SER A 312 32.60 0.11 -5.79
C SER A 312 32.10 0.00 -4.36
N THR A 313 32.59 0.82 -3.45
CA THR A 313 32.08 0.84 -2.07
C THR A 313 30.65 1.37 -2.05
N GLY A 314 29.78 0.69 -1.30
CA GLY A 314 28.41 1.11 -1.03
C GLY A 314 28.10 1.07 0.46
N TRP A 315 27.27 2.00 0.90
CA TRP A 315 26.60 1.95 2.20
C TRP A 315 25.39 1.03 2.09
N TYR A 316 25.37 0.00 2.92
CA TYR A 316 24.22 -0.86 3.14
C TYR A 316 23.44 -0.28 4.30
N MET A 317 22.20 0.10 4.02
CA MET A 317 21.36 0.84 4.95
C MET A 317 20.09 0.06 5.24
N ARG A 318 19.58 0.18 6.47
CA ARG A 318 18.35 -0.48 6.91
C ARG A 318 17.41 0.51 7.58
N ARG A 319 16.12 0.33 7.33
CA ARG A 319 15.00 1.03 7.95
C ARG A 319 14.15 -0.02 8.67
N HIS A 320 13.86 0.22 9.94
CA HIS A 320 12.85 -0.55 10.66
C HIS A 320 11.50 0.14 10.60
N GLN A 321 10.43 -0.65 10.65
CA GLN A 321 9.08 -0.15 10.83
C GLN A 321 8.98 0.60 12.16
N ALA A 322 8.33 1.77 12.16
CA ALA A 322 8.11 2.52 13.39
C ALA A 322 7.31 1.68 14.40
N GLY A 323 7.92 1.36 15.54
CA GLY A 323 7.34 0.56 16.61
C GLY A 323 7.79 -0.91 16.67
N SER A 324 8.54 -1.40 15.67
CA SER A 324 9.19 -2.72 15.75
C SER A 324 10.51 -2.59 16.53
N PRO A 325 10.77 -3.42 17.56
CA PRO A 325 12.07 -3.41 18.22
C PRO A 325 13.17 -3.79 17.21
N PRO A 326 14.37 -3.20 17.29
CA PRO A 326 15.49 -3.64 16.45
C PRO A 326 15.76 -5.12 16.74
N GLN A 327 15.61 -5.98 15.73
CA GLN A 327 16.09 -7.35 15.81
C GLN A 327 17.62 -7.33 15.80
N ASP A 328 18.21 -7.84 16.88
CA ASP A 328 19.66 -8.02 16.97
C ASP A 328 20.08 -9.19 16.08
N ASP A 329 20.47 -8.90 14.84
CA ASP A 329 20.96 -9.88 13.85
C ASP A 329 22.35 -10.45 14.21
N ARG A 330 22.77 -10.39 15.48
CA ARG A 330 23.99 -11.04 15.97
C ARG A 330 23.67 -12.28 16.79
N ALA A 331 23.19 -13.33 16.12
CA ALA A 331 23.37 -14.69 16.61
C ALA A 331 24.05 -15.52 15.52
N PRO A 332 25.30 -15.99 15.73
CA PRO A 332 25.93 -16.92 14.80
C PRO A 332 25.36 -18.32 15.01
N ALA A 333 25.16 -19.06 13.92
CA ALA A 333 25.15 -20.52 13.92
C ALA A 333 26.34 -21.02 13.10
#